data_AF-A0ABD3MKW5-F1
#
_entry.id   AF-A0ABD3MKW5-F1
#
_cell.length_a   1.000
_cell.length_b   1.000
_cell.length_c   1.000
_cell.angle_alpha   90.00
_cell.angle_beta   90.00
_cell.angle_gamma   90.00
#
_symmetry.space_group_name_H-M   'P 1'
#
loop_
_entity.id
_entity.type
_entity.pdbx_description
1 polymer ?
#
loop_
_entity_poly.entity_id
_entity_poly.type
_entity_poly.pdbx_seq_one_letter_code
_entity_poly.pdbx_strand_id
1 'polypeptide(L)'
;MSQITAWDNDYARLARAASQLRTSTSPNSPFNNESSRQSQTSSVQTGIHRLESQLNGLEGNLTLTPGEAARRRNLLDGLRSQLGSSSGGTNNNNNSGGYTSATTAALRQQNDMIDELAIGVGRLKNQTHMIHQETNAHVRLLDEMDHNVDMANVGLEDETRRAMRLKEESSVWRLHLVIVGLSVLLFLLILMGLS
;
A
#
# COMPACT_ATOMS: atom_id res chain seq x y z
N MET A 1 7.34 -7.80 11.61
CA MET A 1 7.61 -6.91 10.45
C MET A 1 6.68 -7.33 9.34
N SER A 2 5.81 -6.46 8.83
CA SER A 2 4.85 -6.84 7.79
C SER A 2 5.58 -7.12 6.48
N GLN A 3 5.14 -8.14 5.74
CA GLN A 3 5.74 -8.55 4.46
C GLN A 3 5.76 -7.39 3.43
N ILE A 4 4.82 -6.46 3.59
CA ILE A 4 4.71 -5.18 2.89
C ILE A 4 5.98 -4.34 3.07
N THR A 5 6.44 -4.13 4.32
CA THR A 5 7.65 -3.34 4.60
C THR A 5 8.91 -4.05 4.12
N ALA A 6 8.91 -5.39 4.05
CA ALA A 6 10.03 -6.14 3.50
C ALA A 6 10.16 -5.89 1.99
N TRP A 7 9.05 -5.94 1.26
CA TRP A 7 9.01 -5.65 -0.18
C TRP A 7 9.48 -4.22 -0.48
N ASP A 8 8.98 -3.21 0.26
CA ASP A 8 9.36 -1.81 0.05
C ASP A 8 10.85 -1.57 0.30
N ASN A 9 11.44 -2.24 1.30
CA ASN A 9 12.87 -2.17 1.59
C ASN A 9 13.72 -2.83 0.49
N ASP A 10 13.29 -3.98 -0.01
CA ASP A 10 13.96 -4.69 -1.12
C ASP A 10 13.89 -3.85 -2.41
N TYR A 11 12.74 -3.23 -2.70
CA TYR A 11 12.58 -2.29 -3.81
C TYR A 11 13.50 -1.07 -3.67
N ALA A 12 13.54 -0.42 -2.50
CA ALA A 12 14.39 0.75 -2.27
C ALA A 12 15.89 0.44 -2.43
N ARG A 13 16.33 -0.74 -1.99
CA ARG A 13 17.71 -1.23 -2.22
C ARG A 13 17.99 -1.42 -3.70
N LEU A 14 17.06 -2.05 -4.42
CA LEU A 14 17.21 -2.35 -5.84
C LEU A 14 17.19 -1.09 -6.71
N ALA A 15 16.30 -0.15 -6.42
CA ALA A 15 16.23 1.13 -7.10
C ALA A 15 17.53 1.94 -6.96
N ARG A 16 18.16 1.91 -5.78
CA ARG A 16 19.49 2.51 -5.58
C ARG A 16 20.56 1.81 -6.41
N ALA A 17 20.59 0.48 -6.42
CA ALA A 17 21.54 -0.28 -7.23
C ALA A 17 21.37 0.00 -8.75
N ALA A 18 20.13 0.03 -9.23
CA ALA A 18 19.80 0.39 -10.61
C ALA A 18 20.24 1.84 -10.94
N SER A 19 20.06 2.79 -10.01
CA SER A 19 20.51 4.18 -10.22
C SER A 19 22.04 4.30 -10.27
N GLN A 20 22.78 3.51 -9.48
CA GLN A 20 24.24 3.50 -9.49
C GLN A 20 24.80 2.97 -10.81
N LEU A 21 24.16 1.93 -11.38
CA LEU A 21 24.49 1.40 -12.72
C LEU A 21 24.37 2.47 -13.80
N ARG A 22 23.42 3.41 -13.68
CA ARG A 22 23.30 4.54 -14.60
C ARG A 22 24.40 5.59 -14.38
N THR A 23 24.76 5.90 -13.15
CA THR A 23 25.82 6.89 -12.90
C THR A 23 27.21 6.39 -13.33
N SER A 24 27.43 5.07 -13.32
CA SER A 24 28.67 4.46 -13.82
C SER A 24 28.74 4.37 -15.34
N THR A 25 27.66 4.68 -16.08
CA THR A 25 27.67 4.74 -17.56
C THR A 25 28.23 6.04 -18.13
N SER A 26 28.97 6.84 -17.34
CA SER A 26 29.59 8.06 -17.85
C SER A 26 30.64 7.70 -18.93
N PRO A 27 30.48 8.19 -20.18
CA PRO A 27 31.28 7.74 -21.33
C PRO A 27 32.76 8.14 -21.27
N ASN A 28 33.20 8.86 -20.24
CA ASN A 28 34.55 9.45 -20.16
C ASN A 28 35.47 8.78 -19.11
N SER A 29 35.09 7.62 -18.55
CA SER A 29 35.93 6.89 -17.59
C SER A 29 36.75 5.79 -18.27
N PRO A 30 38.09 5.84 -18.26
CA PRO A 30 38.97 4.85 -18.89
C PRO A 30 39.03 3.50 -18.15
N PHE A 31 38.25 3.32 -17.07
CA PHE A 31 38.19 2.10 -16.26
C PHE A 31 36.83 1.40 -16.33
N ASN A 32 36.17 1.41 -17.49
CA ASN A 32 34.92 0.67 -17.70
C ASN A 32 35.18 -0.84 -17.79
N ASN A 33 35.13 -1.52 -16.65
CA ASN A 33 35.21 -2.98 -16.56
C ASN A 33 33.83 -3.59 -16.89
N GLU A 34 33.59 -3.86 -18.17
CA GLU A 34 32.32 -4.38 -18.71
C GLU A 34 31.84 -5.64 -17.96
N SER A 35 32.76 -6.52 -17.57
CA SER A 35 32.49 -7.74 -16.79
C SER A 35 31.83 -7.46 -15.44
N SER A 36 32.26 -6.38 -14.75
CA SER A 36 31.68 -5.97 -13.48
C SER A 36 30.28 -5.38 -13.66
N ARG A 37 30.04 -4.70 -14.78
CA ARG A 37 28.74 -4.11 -15.13
C ARG A 37 27.73 -5.19 -15.46
N GLN A 38 28.11 -6.20 -16.24
CA GLN A 38 27.25 -7.33 -16.55
C GLN A 38 26.87 -8.16 -15.31
N SER A 39 27.79 -8.27 -14.35
CA SER A 39 27.51 -8.93 -13.06
C SER A 39 26.51 -8.11 -12.21
N GLN A 40 26.62 -6.78 -12.24
CA GLN A 40 25.72 -5.89 -11.53
C GLN A 40 24.32 -5.81 -12.18
N THR A 41 24.22 -5.79 -13.52
CA THR A 41 22.93 -5.84 -14.21
C THR A 41 22.21 -7.17 -13.97
N SER A 42 22.93 -8.28 -14.00
CA SER A 42 22.37 -9.62 -13.73
C SER A 42 21.86 -9.76 -12.28
N SER A 43 22.57 -9.18 -11.32
CA SER A 43 22.13 -9.20 -9.91
C SER A 43 20.90 -8.31 -9.67
N VAL A 44 20.83 -7.15 -10.34
CA VAL A 44 19.62 -6.30 -10.31
C VAL A 44 18.45 -7.02 -10.98
N GLN A 45 18.65 -7.68 -12.12
CA GLN A 45 17.61 -8.44 -12.81
C GLN A 45 17.06 -9.59 -11.94
N THR A 46 17.94 -10.31 -11.25
CA THR A 46 17.53 -11.35 -10.29
C THR A 46 16.73 -10.77 -9.13
N GLY A 47 17.10 -9.56 -8.66
CA GLY A 47 16.35 -8.82 -7.64
C GLY A 47 14.94 -8.42 -8.10
N ILE A 48 14.77 -8.01 -9.36
CA ILE A 48 13.46 -7.66 -9.92
C ILE A 48 12.53 -8.89 -9.92
N HIS A 49 13.01 -10.05 -10.38
CA HIS A 49 12.22 -11.29 -10.38
C HIS A 49 11.83 -11.75 -8.97
N ARG A 50 12.67 -11.49 -7.97
CA ARG A 50 12.35 -11.77 -6.56
C ARG A 50 11.26 -10.82 -6.02
N LEU A 51 11.31 -9.53 -6.36
CA LEU A 51 10.25 -8.58 -5.99
C LEU A 51 8.93 -8.92 -6.68
N GLU A 52 8.98 -9.42 -7.91
CA GLU A 52 7.81 -9.88 -8.66
C GLU A 52 7.15 -11.09 -7.99
N SER A 53 7.93 -12.09 -7.57
CA SER A 53 7.39 -13.27 -6.87
C SER A 53 6.82 -12.92 -5.49
N GLN A 54 7.47 -12.00 -4.77
CA GLN A 54 6.94 -11.47 -3.51
C GLN A 54 5.63 -10.68 -3.73
N LEU A 55 5.54 -9.87 -4.80
CA LEU A 55 4.34 -9.12 -5.13
C LEU A 55 3.16 -10.05 -5.45
N ASN A 56 3.41 -11.10 -6.24
CA ASN A 56 2.41 -12.13 -6.53
C ASN A 56 1.97 -12.89 -5.27
N GLY A 57 2.89 -13.13 -4.33
CA GLY A 57 2.56 -13.74 -3.03
C GLY A 57 1.73 -12.82 -2.12
N LEU A 58 2.01 -11.52 -2.11
CA LEU A 58 1.26 -10.51 -1.34
C LEU A 58 -0.16 -10.32 -1.88
N GLU A 59 -0.32 -10.37 -3.21
CA GLU A 59 -1.61 -10.31 -3.92
C GLU A 59 -2.44 -11.57 -3.64
N GLY A 60 -1.83 -12.76 -3.67
CA GLY A 60 -2.51 -14.02 -3.35
C GLY A 60 -2.96 -14.15 -1.89
N ASN A 61 -2.32 -13.43 -0.96
CA ASN A 61 -2.64 -13.50 0.47
C ASN A 61 -3.61 -12.38 0.92
N LEU A 62 -4.22 -11.62 -0.01
CA LEU A 62 -5.15 -10.51 0.28
C LEU A 62 -4.60 -9.43 1.22
N THR A 63 -3.27 -9.40 1.40
CA THR A 63 -2.60 -8.44 2.29
C THR A 63 -2.45 -7.06 1.65
N LEU A 64 -2.68 -6.97 0.34
CA LEU A 64 -2.53 -5.76 -0.46
C LEU A 64 -3.80 -5.46 -1.23
N THR A 65 -4.19 -4.19 -1.28
CA THR A 65 -5.26 -3.74 -2.16
C THR A 65 -4.82 -3.90 -3.62
N PRO A 66 -5.68 -4.34 -4.54
CA PRO A 66 -5.35 -4.42 -5.97
C PRO A 66 -4.81 -3.10 -6.55
N GLY A 67 -5.31 -1.95 -6.09
CA GLY A 67 -4.74 -0.64 -6.42
C GLY A 67 -3.29 -0.43 -5.96
N GLU A 68 -2.89 -0.95 -4.81
CA GLU A 68 -1.50 -0.89 -4.34
C GLU A 68 -0.60 -1.88 -5.08
N ALA A 69 -1.09 -3.10 -5.33
CA ALA A 69 -0.40 -4.08 -6.17
C ALA A 69 -0.13 -3.52 -7.56
N ALA A 70 -1.12 -2.81 -8.13
CA ALA A 70 -0.99 -2.12 -9.41
C ALA A 70 0.10 -1.05 -9.41
N ARG A 71 0.14 -0.17 -8.40
CA ARG A 71 1.22 0.82 -8.25
C ARG A 71 2.58 0.14 -8.19
N ARG A 72 2.71 -0.95 -7.42
CA ARG A 72 3.96 -1.69 -7.25
C ARG A 72 4.42 -2.36 -8.54
N ARG A 73 3.51 -2.87 -9.36
CA ARG A 73 3.84 -3.35 -10.72
C ARG A 73 4.39 -2.23 -11.61
N ASN A 74 3.78 -1.04 -11.58
CA ASN A 74 4.26 0.11 -12.35
C ASN A 74 5.68 0.56 -11.92
N LEU A 75 6.00 0.46 -10.62
CA LEU A 75 7.35 0.73 -10.12
C LEU A 75 8.37 -0.30 -10.62
N LEU A 76 8.01 -1.58 -10.63
CA LEU A 76 8.87 -2.65 -11.18
C LEU A 76 9.08 -2.50 -12.69
N ASP A 77 8.04 -2.16 -13.44
CA ASP A 77 8.13 -1.90 -14.87
C ASP A 77 9.05 -0.72 -15.18
N GLY A 78 9.00 0.35 -14.35
CA GLY A 78 9.92 1.47 -14.42
C GLY A 78 11.38 1.05 -14.23
N LEU A 79 11.67 0.21 -13.23
CA LEU A 79 13.02 -0.33 -13.01
C LEU A 79 13.48 -1.22 -14.17
N ARG A 80 12.59 -2.03 -14.74
CA ARG A 80 12.88 -2.92 -15.87
C ARG A 80 13.21 -2.13 -17.14
N SER A 81 12.41 -1.11 -17.44
CA SER A 81 12.66 -0.17 -18.55
C SER A 81 13.99 0.57 -18.38
N GLN A 82 14.29 1.01 -17.16
CA GLN A 82 15.55 1.68 -16.84
C GLN A 82 16.76 0.77 -17.07
N LEU A 83 16.68 -0.51 -16.70
CA LEU A 83 17.74 -1.48 -16.94
C LEU A 83 17.91 -1.79 -18.43
N GLY A 84 16.81 -1.98 -19.17
CA GLY A 84 16.82 -2.27 -20.61
C GLY A 84 17.46 -1.16 -21.45
N SER A 85 17.23 0.10 -21.10
CA SER A 85 17.82 1.26 -21.80
C SER A 85 19.35 1.39 -21.60
N SER A 86 19.90 0.88 -20.50
CA SER A 86 21.33 0.96 -20.18
C SER A 86 22.19 -0.11 -20.87
N SER A 87 21.57 -1.19 -21.36
CA SER A 87 22.23 -2.32 -22.03
C SER A 87 22.45 -2.11 -23.54
N GLY A 88 21.96 -1.02 -24.13
CA GLY A 88 21.95 -0.80 -25.59
C GLY A 88 23.04 0.13 -26.14
N GLY A 89 24.07 0.45 -25.36
CA GLY A 89 24.95 1.61 -25.60
C GLY A 89 26.40 1.35 -26.00
N THR A 90 26.81 0.13 -26.37
CA THR A 90 28.22 -0.15 -26.76
C THR A 90 28.32 -0.54 -28.23
N ASN A 91 28.11 0.44 -29.12
CA ASN A 91 28.52 0.32 -30.52
C ASN A 91 30.04 0.51 -30.60
N ASN A 92 30.76 -0.60 -30.66
CA ASN A 92 32.18 -0.65 -31.01
C ASN A 92 32.34 -0.18 -32.46
N ASN A 93 32.46 1.13 -32.66
CA ASN A 93 32.56 1.75 -33.97
C ASN A 93 34.02 1.72 -34.45
N ASN A 94 34.46 0.54 -34.88
CA ASN A 94 35.63 0.35 -35.72
C ASN A 94 35.19 -0.45 -36.96
N ASN A 95 34.44 0.16 -37.89
CA ASN A 95 34.72 0.01 -39.31
C ASN A 95 33.87 0.96 -40.16
N SER A 96 34.58 1.70 -41.00
CA SER A 96 34.12 2.38 -42.22
C SER A 96 33.06 1.58 -43.00
N GLY A 97 31.89 2.18 -43.30
CA GLY A 97 31.13 1.84 -44.52
C GLY A 97 29.67 1.37 -44.43
N GLY A 98 28.93 1.57 -43.32
CA GLY A 98 27.60 0.93 -43.15
C GLY A 98 26.46 1.83 -42.62
N TYR A 99 26.20 2.98 -43.23
CA TYR A 99 25.19 3.94 -42.75
C TYR A 99 23.71 3.49 -42.88
N THR A 100 23.43 2.43 -43.64
CA THR A 100 22.05 1.93 -43.87
C THR A 100 21.67 0.77 -42.94
N SER A 101 22.63 -0.08 -42.57
CA SER A 101 22.39 -1.27 -41.75
C SER A 101 22.11 -0.93 -40.28
N ALA A 102 22.84 0.04 -39.72
CA ALA A 102 22.66 0.50 -38.34
C ALA A 102 21.29 1.18 -38.15
N THR A 103 20.83 1.94 -39.14
CA THR A 103 19.53 2.62 -39.13
C THR A 103 18.38 1.61 -39.23
N THR A 104 18.55 0.55 -40.01
CA THR A 104 17.55 -0.52 -40.17
C THR A 104 17.45 -1.39 -38.90
N ALA A 105 18.57 -1.66 -38.24
CA ALA A 105 18.59 -2.38 -36.97
C ALA A 105 17.97 -1.54 -35.83
N ALA A 106 18.27 -0.24 -35.79
CA ALA A 106 17.68 0.68 -34.81
C ALA A 106 16.15 0.85 -34.99
N LEU A 107 15.67 0.90 -36.24
CA LEU A 107 14.23 0.98 -36.53
C LEU A 107 13.48 -0.30 -36.15
N ARG A 108 14.08 -1.48 -36.37
CA ARG A 108 13.48 -2.75 -35.90
C ARG A 108 13.39 -2.80 -34.37
N GLN A 109 14.44 -2.37 -33.68
CA GLN A 109 14.45 -2.29 -32.22
C GLN A 109 13.41 -1.30 -31.67
N GLN A 110 13.19 -0.18 -32.37
CA GLN A 110 12.12 0.76 -32.02
C GLN A 110 10.72 0.15 -32.25
N ASN A 111 10.51 -0.60 -33.33
CA ASN A 111 9.24 -1.27 -33.57
C ASN A 111 8.93 -2.32 -32.51
N ASP A 112 9.92 -3.13 -32.12
CA ASP A 112 9.77 -4.10 -31.03
C ASP A 112 9.43 -3.40 -29.71
N MET A 113 10.00 -2.21 -29.48
CA MET A 113 9.70 -1.39 -28.31
C MET A 113 8.29 -0.79 -28.35
N ILE A 114 7.81 -0.39 -29.52
CA ILE A 114 6.45 0.13 -29.72
C ILE A 114 5.42 -0.98 -29.52
N ASP A 115 5.69 -2.20 -29.98
CA ASP A 115 4.81 -3.35 -29.74
C ASP A 115 4.77 -3.71 -28.25
N GLU A 116 5.91 -3.68 -27.54
CA GLU A 116 5.94 -3.88 -26.10
C GLU A 116 5.17 -2.77 -25.35
N LEU A 117 5.25 -1.51 -25.82
CA LEU A 117 4.45 -0.40 -25.30
C LEU A 117 2.95 -0.59 -25.58
N ALA A 118 2.57 -1.05 -26.77
CA ALA A 118 1.17 -1.30 -27.11
C ALA A 118 0.55 -2.38 -26.22
N ILE A 119 1.29 -3.46 -25.97
CA ILE A 119 0.88 -4.51 -25.03
C ILE A 119 0.84 -3.94 -23.60
N GLY A 120 1.81 -3.11 -23.22
CA GLY A 120 1.83 -2.40 -21.94
C GLY A 120 0.62 -1.50 -21.71
N VAL A 121 0.21 -0.74 -22.72
CA VAL A 121 -1.00 0.12 -22.68
C VAL A 121 -2.27 -0.72 -22.55
N GLY A 122 -2.33 -1.88 -23.22
CA GLY A 122 -3.43 -2.83 -23.04
C GLY A 122 -3.55 -3.35 -21.60
N ARG A 123 -2.41 -3.70 -20.97
CA ARG A 123 -2.36 -4.09 -19.56
C ARG A 123 -2.77 -2.95 -18.64
N LEU A 124 -2.27 -1.75 -18.89
CA LEU A 124 -2.61 -0.56 -18.11
C LEU A 124 -4.10 -0.22 -18.21
N LYS A 125 -4.70 -0.31 -19.40
CA LYS A 125 -6.15 -0.13 -19.59
C LYS A 125 -6.97 -1.12 -18.75
N ASN A 126 -6.61 -2.40 -18.78
CA ASN A 126 -7.31 -3.42 -17.99
C ASN A 126 -7.12 -3.17 -16.48
N GLN A 127 -5.93 -2.76 -16.08
CA GLN A 127 -5.64 -2.38 -14.70
C GLN A 127 -6.42 -1.14 -14.25
N THR A 128 -6.51 -0.10 -15.09
CA THR A 128 -7.34 1.09 -14.84
C THR A 128 -8.81 0.71 -14.67
N HIS A 129 -9.31 -0.24 -15.47
CA HIS A 129 -10.68 -0.70 -15.34
C HIS A 129 -10.92 -1.42 -14.00
N MET A 130 -10.00 -2.28 -13.58
CA MET A 130 -10.08 -2.94 -12.27
C MET A 130 -10.01 -1.94 -11.11
N ILE A 131 -9.10 -0.96 -11.17
CA ILE A 131 -9.00 0.12 -10.17
C ILE A 131 -10.30 0.92 -10.09
N HIS A 132 -10.92 1.20 -11.24
CA HIS A 132 -12.19 1.93 -11.27
C HIS A 132 -13.33 1.13 -10.61
N GLN A 133 -13.41 -0.18 -10.88
CA GLN A 133 -14.40 -1.05 -10.24
C GLN A 133 -14.18 -1.14 -8.72
N GLU A 134 -12.93 -1.27 -8.28
CA GLU A 134 -12.56 -1.29 -6.86
C GLU A 134 -12.89 0.05 -6.18
N THR A 135 -12.59 1.17 -6.84
CA THR A 135 -12.95 2.51 -6.31
C THR A 135 -14.45 2.63 -6.11
N ASN A 136 -15.26 2.15 -7.06
CA ASN A 136 -16.72 2.13 -6.90
C ASN A 136 -17.17 1.21 -5.76
N ALA A 137 -16.49 0.08 -5.55
CA ALA A 137 -16.76 -0.79 -4.42
C ALA A 137 -16.39 -0.13 -3.08
N HIS A 138 -15.25 0.57 -3.01
CA HIS A 138 -14.85 1.33 -1.83
C HIS A 138 -15.82 2.47 -1.50
N VAL A 139 -16.35 3.17 -2.51
CA VAL A 139 -17.38 4.20 -2.29
C VAL A 139 -18.63 3.59 -1.64
N ARG A 140 -19.06 2.40 -2.09
CA ARG A 140 -20.21 1.70 -1.48
C ARG A 140 -19.93 1.27 -0.04
N LEU A 141 -18.73 0.76 0.25
CA LEU A 141 -18.35 0.37 1.60
C LEU A 141 -18.25 1.58 2.54
N LEU A 142 -17.78 2.74 2.04
CA LEU A 142 -17.76 3.97 2.81
C LEU A 142 -19.17 4.48 3.11
N ASP A 143 -20.08 4.40 2.14
CA ASP A 143 -21.50 4.75 2.33
C ASP A 143 -22.18 3.82 3.36
N GLU A 144 -21.90 2.53 3.31
CA GLU A 144 -22.37 1.56 4.31
C GLU A 144 -21.75 1.82 5.70
N MET A 145 -20.49 2.21 5.76
CA MET A 145 -19.83 2.57 7.01
C MET A 145 -20.43 3.85 7.60
N ASP A 146 -20.69 4.87 6.78
CA ASP A 146 -21.34 6.12 7.19
C ASP A 146 -22.72 5.82 7.77
N HIS A 147 -23.51 5.01 7.07
CA HIS A 147 -24.81 4.56 7.58
C HIS A 147 -24.70 3.80 8.90
N ASN A 148 -23.73 2.88 9.03
CA ASN A 148 -23.53 2.12 10.27
C ASN A 148 -23.04 3.02 11.42
N VAL A 149 -22.22 4.03 11.14
CA VAL A 149 -21.78 5.02 12.13
C VAL A 149 -22.96 5.87 12.59
N ASP A 150 -23.83 6.30 11.68
CA ASP A 150 -25.05 7.02 12.01
C ASP A 150 -25.98 6.17 12.90
N MET A 151 -26.21 4.90 12.53
CA MET A 151 -27.01 3.97 13.33
C MET A 151 -26.38 3.72 14.71
N ALA A 152 -25.06 3.58 14.78
CA ALA A 152 -24.34 3.42 16.04
C ALA A 152 -24.44 4.68 16.92
N ASN A 153 -24.39 5.87 16.32
CA ASN A 153 -24.51 7.14 17.04
C ASN A 153 -25.92 7.31 17.61
N VAL A 154 -26.96 7.01 16.82
CA VAL A 154 -28.36 6.98 17.30
C VAL A 154 -28.53 5.97 18.43
N GLY A 155 -27.98 4.77 18.29
CA GLY A 155 -28.01 3.74 19.33
C GLY A 155 -27.30 4.19 20.61
N LEU A 156 -26.13 4.81 20.48
CA LEU A 156 -25.39 5.38 21.60
C LEU A 156 -26.16 6.51 22.27
N GLU A 157 -26.78 7.41 21.52
CA GLU A 157 -27.58 8.51 22.08
C GLU A 157 -28.77 7.96 22.91
N ASP A 158 -29.45 6.94 22.39
CA ASP A 158 -30.54 6.25 23.10
C ASP A 158 -30.05 5.51 24.36
N GLU A 159 -28.91 4.82 24.29
CA GLU A 159 -28.27 4.16 25.43
C GLU A 159 -27.85 5.19 26.49
N THR A 160 -27.28 6.32 26.06
CA THR A 160 -26.86 7.43 26.93
C THR A 160 -28.06 8.05 27.63
N ARG A 161 -29.18 8.23 26.91
CA ARG A 161 -30.44 8.73 27.46
C ARG A 161 -31.05 7.77 28.46
N ARG A 162 -30.99 6.45 28.21
CA ARG A 162 -31.41 5.42 29.16
C ARG A 162 -30.53 5.41 30.41
N ALA A 163 -29.22 5.48 30.25
CA ALA A 163 -28.26 5.56 31.36
C ALA A 163 -28.49 6.81 32.23
N MET A 164 -28.81 7.95 31.61
CA MET A 164 -29.12 9.18 32.32
C MET A 164 -30.41 9.06 33.16
N ARG A 165 -31.47 8.43 32.62
CA ARG A 165 -32.72 8.17 33.37
C ARG A 165 -32.50 7.20 34.54
N LEU A 166 -31.75 6.11 34.32
CA LEU A 166 -31.39 5.15 35.37
C LEU A 166 -30.60 5.79 36.51
N LYS A 167 -29.70 6.73 36.19
CA LYS A 167 -28.96 7.50 37.21
C LYS A 167 -29.90 8.32 38.09
N GLU A 168 -30.92 8.95 37.50
CA GLU A 168 -31.87 9.80 38.23
C GLU A 168 -32.75 8.98 39.19
N GLU A 169 -33.26 7.83 38.75
CA GLU A 169 -34.10 6.96 39.59
C GLU A 169 -33.34 6.36 40.78
N SER A 170 -32.04 6.04 40.62
CA SER A 170 -31.21 5.50 41.71
C SER A 170 -31.00 6.50 42.86
N SER A 171 -30.99 7.81 42.55
CA SER A 171 -30.82 8.87 43.55
C SER A 171 -32.04 8.97 44.47
N VAL A 172 -33.24 8.87 43.90
CA VAL A 172 -34.50 8.94 44.64
C VAL A 172 -34.68 7.71 45.53
N TRP A 173 -34.34 6.51 45.03
CA TRP A 173 -34.40 5.28 45.83
C TRP A 173 -33.42 5.31 47.02
N ARG A 174 -32.21 5.80 46.79
CA ARG A 174 -31.19 5.96 47.85
C ARG A 174 -31.65 6.95 48.93
N LEU A 175 -32.30 8.05 48.55
CA LEU A 175 -32.86 9.03 49.48
C LEU A 175 -33.99 8.43 50.34
N HIS A 176 -34.89 7.65 49.75
CA HIS A 176 -35.95 6.96 50.49
C HIS A 176 -35.40 5.96 51.51
N LEU A 177 -34.35 5.19 51.15
CA LEU A 177 -33.70 4.23 52.05
C LEU A 177 -33.09 4.94 53.27
N VAL A 178 -32.44 6.10 53.06
CA VAL A 178 -31.88 6.91 54.14
C VAL A 178 -32.97 7.45 55.09
N ILE A 179 -34.09 7.92 54.56
CA ILE A 179 -35.23 8.40 55.38
C ILE A 179 -35.78 7.27 56.25
N VAL A 180 -36.00 6.09 55.68
CA VAL A 180 -36.51 4.93 56.43
C VAL A 180 -35.52 4.53 57.54
N GLY A 181 -34.22 4.49 57.25
CA GLY A 181 -33.18 4.19 58.24
C GLY A 181 -33.16 5.19 59.40
N LEU A 182 -33.24 6.50 59.11
CA LEU A 182 -33.32 7.56 60.12
C LEU A 182 -34.60 7.45 60.96
N SER A 183 -35.73 7.11 60.34
CA SER A 183 -37.00 6.91 61.05
C SER A 183 -36.92 5.75 62.05
N VAL A 184 -36.30 4.63 61.65
CA VAL A 184 -36.11 3.47 62.54
C VAL A 184 -35.14 3.80 63.68
N LEU A 185 -34.04 4.50 63.36
CA LEU A 185 -33.06 4.92 64.37
C LEU A 185 -33.67 5.88 65.39
N LEU A 186 -34.47 6.84 64.92
CA LEU A 186 -35.21 7.77 65.79
C LEU A 186 -36.20 7.03 66.68
N PHE A 187 -36.92 6.04 66.13
CA PHE A 187 -37.85 5.21 66.92
C PHE A 187 -37.14 4.42 68.01
N LEU A 188 -35.98 3.81 67.70
CA LEU A 188 -35.14 3.11 68.68
C LEU A 188 -34.64 4.05 69.78
N LEU A 189 -34.25 5.27 69.42
CA LEU A 189 -33.74 6.25 70.38
C LEU A 189 -34.84 6.77 71.31
N ILE A 190 -36.06 6.95 70.80
CA ILE A 190 -37.24 7.25 71.64
C ILE A 190 -37.53 6.09 72.58
N LEU A 191 -37.55 4.85 72.09
CA LEU A 191 -37.79 3.67 72.92
C LEU A 191 -36.75 3.52 74.04
N MET A 192 -35.47 3.75 73.73
CA MET A 192 -34.40 3.62 74.71
C MET A 192 -34.30 4.83 75.66
N GLY A 193 -34.71 6.02 75.21
CA GLY A 193 -34.74 7.23 76.04
C GLY A 193 -35.99 7.38 76.91
N LEU A 194 -37.09 6.68 76.58
CA LEU A 194 -38.28 6.58 77.43
C LEU A 194 -38.22 5.43 78.44
N SER A 195 -37.32 4.47 78.26
CA SER A 195 -37.06 3.38 79.22
C SER A 195 -36.02 3.77 80.25
#